data_AF-A3F7D1-F1
#
_entry.id   AF-A3F7D1-F1
#
_cell.length_a   1.000
_cell.length_b   1.000
_cell.length_c   1.000
_cell.angle_alpha   90.00
_cell.angle_beta   90.00
_cell.angle_gamma   90.00
#
_symmetry.space_group_name_H-M   'P 1'
#
loop_
_entity.id
_entity.type
_entity.pdbx_description
1 polymer ?
#
loop_
_entity_poly.entity_id
_entity_poly.type
_entity_poly.pdbx_seq_one_letter_code
_entity_poly.pdbx_strand_id
1 'polypeptide(L)' 'WTMGFNQHTRGTWANQMCYNIHLLTGKIAEPGNSPFSLTGQPSACGTAREV' A
#
# COMPACT_ATOMS: atom_id res chain seq x y z
N TRP A 1 -0.52 5.74 0.63
CA TRP A 1 0.74 6.51 0.42
C TRP A 1 1.36 6.14 -0.91
N THR A 2 2.42 6.80 -1.36
CA THR A 2 3.06 6.55 -2.67
C THR A 2 4.60 6.62 -2.55
N MET A 3 5.28 7.11 -3.58
CA MET A 3 6.73 7.28 -3.69
C MET A 3 7.37 7.94 -2.46
N GLY A 4 6.85 9.07 -1.96
CA GLY A 4 7.51 9.82 -0.88
C GLY A 4 7.81 8.99 0.37
N PHE A 5 6.77 8.34 0.92
CA PHE A 5 6.90 7.44 2.08
C PHE A 5 7.84 6.26 1.83
N ASN A 6 7.89 5.79 0.58
CA ASN A 6 8.68 4.63 0.17
C ASN A 6 10.15 4.96 -0.16
N GLN A 7 10.50 6.24 -0.38
CA GLN A 7 11.87 6.68 -0.65
C GLN A 7 12.69 7.00 0.61
N HIS A 8 12.04 7.04 1.77
CA HIS A 8 12.72 7.25 3.04
C HIS A 8 13.65 6.06 3.37
N THR A 9 14.78 6.30 4.05
CA THR A 9 15.74 5.25 4.46
C THR A 9 15.11 4.17 5.32
N ARG A 10 14.05 4.51 6.05
CA ARG A 10 13.23 3.60 6.86
C ARG A 10 11.88 3.27 6.20
N GLY A 11 11.77 3.38 4.88
CA GLY A 11 10.51 3.20 4.14
C GLY A 11 9.83 1.86 4.45
N THR A 12 10.59 0.76 4.48
CA THR A 12 10.06 -0.57 4.82
C THR A 12 9.48 -0.63 6.24
N TRP A 13 10.16 -0.03 7.22
CA TRP A 13 9.67 0.03 8.59
C TRP A 13 8.38 0.86 8.69
N ALA A 14 8.34 2.00 8.00
CA ALA A 14 7.17 2.86 7.99
C ALA A 14 5.95 2.16 7.35
N ASN A 15 6.16 1.40 6.26
CA ASN A 15 5.14 0.54 5.66
C ASN A 15 4.60 -0.47 6.67
N GLN A 16 5.48 -1.20 7.37
CA GLN A 16 5.07 -2.16 8.39
C GLN A 16 4.24 -1.52 9.50
N MET A 17 4.61 -0.32 9.97
CA MET A 17 3.83 0.41 10.97
C MET A 17 2.41 0.74 10.47
N CYS A 18 2.26 1.17 9.22
CA CYS A 18 0.93 1.39 8.63
C CYS A 18 0.12 0.09 8.62
N TYR A 19 0.68 -1.02 8.14
CA TYR A 19 -0.01 -2.31 8.14
C TYR A 19 -0.41 -2.75 9.57
N ASN A 20 0.50 -2.62 10.54
CA ASN A 20 0.26 -3.02 11.91
C ASN A 20 -0.88 -2.23 12.56
N ILE A 21 -0.98 -0.92 12.31
CA ILE A 21 -2.09 -0.11 12.84
C ILE A 21 -3.43 -0.63 12.31
N HIS A 22 -3.52 -0.90 11.01
CA HIS A 22 -4.76 -1.44 10.43
C HIS A 22 -5.08 -2.85 10.95
N LEU A 23 -4.08 -3.70 11.15
CA LEU A 23 -4.26 -5.02 11.76
C LEU A 23 -4.78 -4.91 13.20
N LEU A 24 -4.13 -4.09 14.04
CA LEU A 24 -4.48 -3.90 15.44
C LEU A 24 -5.86 -3.27 15.65
N THR A 25 -6.30 -2.44 14.70
CA THR A 25 -7.61 -1.77 14.77
C THR A 25 -8.71 -2.55 14.05
N GLY A 26 -8.44 -3.78 13.59
CA GLY A 26 -9.42 -4.63 12.91
C GLY A 26 -9.85 -4.11 11.53
N LYS A 27 -9.11 -3.15 10.99
CA LYS A 27 -9.41 -2.47 9.72
C LYS A 27 -8.95 -3.24 8.49
N ILE A 28 -8.48 -4.48 8.62
CA ILE A 28 -8.07 -5.30 7.48
C ILE A 28 -9.27 -6.09 6.99
N ALA A 29 -9.42 -6.21 5.67
CA ALA A 29 -10.49 -6.95 4.99
C ALA A 29 -11.90 -6.35 5.09
N GLU A 30 -12.02 -5.09 5.50
CA GLU A 30 -13.27 -4.34 5.43
C GLU A 30 -13.29 -3.44 4.17
N PRO A 31 -14.40 -3.36 3.43
CA PRO A 31 -14.52 -2.46 2.30
C PRO A 31 -14.24 -1.00 2.70
N GLY A 32 -13.31 -0.35 1.98
CA GLY A 32 -12.92 1.04 2.27
C GLY A 32 -11.99 1.20 3.48
N ASN A 33 -11.64 0.12 4.18
CA ASN A 33 -10.74 0.11 5.32
C ASN A 33 -9.60 -0.87 5.02
N SER A 34 -8.42 -0.34 4.70
CA SER A 34 -7.19 -1.11 4.50
C SER A 34 -6.03 -0.13 4.25
N PRO A 35 -4.78 -0.48 4.57
CA PRO A 35 -3.63 0.27 4.09
C PRO A 35 -3.62 0.32 2.56
N PHE A 36 -3.81 1.50 1.97
CA PHE A 36 -3.85 1.69 0.52
C PHE A 36 -2.63 2.48 0.01
N SER A 37 -1.71 1.77 -0.63
CA SER A 37 -0.56 2.37 -1.33
C SER A 37 -0.88 2.52 -2.81
N LEU A 38 -0.72 3.73 -3.37
CA LEU A 38 -0.95 3.97 -4.79
C LEU A 38 0.32 3.66 -5.58
N THR A 39 0.15 2.97 -6.69
CA THR A 39 1.19 2.82 -7.71
C THR A 39 1.19 4.00 -8.65
N GLY A 40 2.37 4.31 -9.22
CA GLY A 40 2.55 5.49 -10.07
C GLY A 40 1.92 5.32 -11.45
N GLN A 41 2.45 4.40 -12.26
CA GLN A 41 1.95 4.17 -13.61
C GLN A 41 0.69 3.29 -13.60
N PRO A 42 -0.25 3.49 -14.54
CA PRO A 42 -1.48 2.69 -14.64
C PRO A 42 -1.24 1.18 -14.78
N SER A 43 -0.18 0.77 -15.49
CA SER A 43 0.20 -0.63 -15.70
C SER A 43 1.18 -1.18 -14.66
N ALA A 44 1.55 -0.41 -13.63
CA ALA A 44 2.56 -0.81 -12.67
C ALA A 44 2.16 -2.02 -11.80
N CYS A 45 0.85 -2.21 -11.54
CA CYS A 45 0.32 -3.37 -10.82
C CYS A 45 0.07 -4.60 -11.72
N GLY A 46 0.32 -4.47 -13.02
CA GLY A 46 0.00 -5.48 -14.02
C GLY A 46 -0.52 -4.82 -15.30
N THR A 47 -0.06 -5.32 -16.44
CA THR A 47 -0.67 -5.02 -17.74
C THR A 47 -1.77 -6.05 -17.98
N ALA A 48 -2.97 -5.62 -18.36
CA ALA A 48 -3.92 -6.55 -18.95
C ALA A 48 -3.26 -7.07 -20.23
N ARG A 49 -2.84 -8.35 -20.25
CA ARG A 49 -2.56 -9.00 -21.54
C ARG A 49 -3.89 -8.96 -22.28
N GLU A 50 -3.97 -8.11 -23.31
CA GLU A 50 -5.06 -8.15 -24.27
C GLU A 50 -5.13 -9.59 -24.81
N VAL A 51 -6.29 -10.23 -24.62
CA VAL A 51 -6.69 -11.48 -25.28
C VAL A 51 -7.73 -11.14 -26.33
#